data_AF-A0A0N7JVL9-F1
#
_entry.id   AF-A0A0N7JVL9-F1
#
_cell.length_a   1.000
_cell.length_b   1.000
_cell.length_c   1.000
_cell.angle_alpha   90.00
_cell.angle_beta   90.00
_cell.angle_gamma   90.00
#
_symmetry.space_group_name_H-M   'P 1'
#
loop_
_entity.id
_entity.type
_entity.pdbx_description
1 polymer ?
#
loop_
_entity_poly.entity_id
_entity_poly.type
_entity_poly.pdbx_seq_one_letter_code
_entity_poly.pdbx_strand_id
1 'polypeptide(L)'
;MPTNFTTLLEPISDASPCGDDLLFSAEFDAIQHARRFDDASLDQGEWVTEIKEADWSFVIEQCTTLLLTQTKDLRLAAWLTEALAIEEGVTGLTQGYALLAALCERYWNSVHPLVDGDDAEYRLGNIGWLVVRTAELLRAIPVTQAPGSSFSTLDWDVATHVAQAIRRDPDHADDIARGKPSNEQIEMSKRSTQPAFYTVLLADLRAFEASMLSLESELERHAGDAAPSFRQAKDAYEAVYGLAERFAKDVGANTQPATQTQAALQAQPEAVEARGEPSFRTAPLEEPPLPMPTTNVPNQTPGVIQTRAQAVAQLRAVARFFRHTEPHSPAAYLADKAAEWADMPLHQWLATVVKDDGSLSHIREMLGVKPEANN
;
A
#
# COMPACT_ATOMS: atom_id res chain seq x y z
N MET A 1 2.45 -3.69 20.64
CA MET A 1 3.42 -2.77 21.27
C MET A 1 3.39 -1.48 20.47
N PRO A 2 3.43 -0.28 21.08
CA PRO A 2 3.47 0.94 20.29
C PRO A 2 4.72 0.91 19.41
N THR A 3 4.54 0.98 18.09
CA THR A 3 5.63 0.96 17.13
C THR A 3 6.52 2.17 17.38
N ASN A 4 7.78 1.94 17.78
CA ASN A 4 8.72 3.05 17.96
C ASN A 4 9.19 3.49 16.56
N PHE A 5 8.53 4.48 15.97
CA PHE A 5 8.80 4.94 14.61
C PHE A 5 10.24 5.41 14.40
N THR A 6 10.94 5.85 15.46
CA THR A 6 12.35 6.23 15.37
C THR A 6 13.24 5.03 15.05
N THR A 7 12.96 3.84 15.59
CA THR A 7 13.77 2.64 15.34
C THR A 7 13.56 2.10 13.94
N LEU A 8 12.40 2.32 13.32
CA LEU A 8 12.15 1.97 11.91
C LEU A 8 13.05 2.72 10.93
N LEU A 9 13.64 3.83 11.36
CA LEU A 9 14.55 4.64 10.54
C LEU A 9 16.03 4.30 10.77
N GLU A 10 16.35 3.40 11.72
CA GLU A 10 17.73 2.93 11.91
C GLU A 10 18.17 2.12 10.69
N PRO A 11 19.41 2.29 10.21
CA PRO A 11 19.92 1.55 9.06
C PRO A 11 19.92 0.04 9.36
N ILE A 12 19.62 -0.78 8.35
CA ILE A 12 19.67 -2.25 8.49
C ILE A 12 21.09 -2.73 8.84
N SER A 13 22.08 -2.13 8.18
CA SER A 13 23.51 -2.33 8.47
C SER A 13 24.33 -1.16 7.96
N ASP A 14 25.57 -1.02 8.43
CA ASP A 14 26.50 0.01 7.95
C ASP A 14 26.82 -0.16 6.45
N ALA A 15 26.90 -1.40 5.96
CA ALA A 15 27.24 -1.71 4.58
C ALA A 15 26.05 -1.60 3.61
N SER A 16 24.84 -1.91 4.09
CA SER A 16 23.59 -1.76 3.34
C SER A 16 22.52 -1.15 4.25
N PRO A 17 22.41 0.19 4.32
CA PRO A 17 21.46 0.87 5.21
C PRO A 17 19.99 0.54 4.92
N CYS A 18 19.67 0.20 3.67
CA CYS A 18 18.32 -0.15 3.22
C CYS A 18 18.11 -1.66 3.03
N GLY A 19 19.12 -2.48 3.28
CA GLY A 19 19.03 -3.93 3.12
C GLY A 19 18.68 -4.37 1.70
N ASP A 20 18.06 -5.54 1.58
CA ASP A 20 17.73 -6.16 0.30
C ASP A 20 16.33 -5.80 -0.20
N ASP A 21 16.12 -5.86 -1.52
CA ASP A 21 14.79 -5.76 -2.11
C ASP A 21 14.04 -7.09 -1.91
N LEU A 22 12.94 -7.05 -1.16
CA LEU A 22 12.16 -8.23 -0.79
C LEU A 22 10.96 -8.51 -1.70
N LEU A 23 10.84 -7.85 -2.86
CA LEU A 23 9.69 -7.98 -3.76
C LEU A 23 9.28 -9.42 -4.09
N PHE A 24 10.25 -10.34 -4.20
CA PHE A 24 10.02 -11.76 -4.54
C PHE A 24 10.10 -12.69 -3.34
N SER A 25 10.05 -12.15 -2.12
CA SER A 25 10.06 -12.94 -0.88
C SER A 25 8.66 -13.45 -0.53
N ALA A 26 8.60 -14.58 0.17
CA ALA A 26 7.33 -15.16 0.62
C ALA A 26 6.63 -14.25 1.65
N GLU A 27 7.40 -13.50 2.43
CA GLU A 27 6.92 -12.52 3.40
C GLU A 27 6.19 -11.36 2.71
N PHE A 28 6.74 -10.85 1.60
CA PHE A 28 6.13 -9.79 0.82
C PHE A 28 4.82 -10.26 0.16
N ASP A 29 4.81 -11.47 -0.40
CA ASP A 29 3.61 -12.12 -0.94
C ASP A 29 2.53 -12.33 0.14
N ALA A 30 2.94 -12.75 1.34
CA ALA A 30 2.03 -12.95 2.47
C ALA A 30 1.36 -11.64 2.90
N ILE A 31 2.11 -10.53 2.97
CA ILE A 31 1.56 -9.20 3.28
C ILE A 31 0.58 -8.76 2.19
N GLN A 32 0.95 -8.91 0.91
CA GLN A 32 0.04 -8.59 -0.20
C GLN A 32 -1.24 -9.41 -0.14
N HIS A 33 -1.14 -10.71 0.18
CA HIS A 33 -2.28 -11.58 0.33
C HIS A 33 -3.15 -11.16 1.52
N ALA A 34 -2.57 -10.82 2.67
CA ALA A 34 -3.29 -10.41 3.88
C ALA A 34 -4.08 -9.11 3.69
N ARG A 35 -3.62 -8.21 2.81
CA ARG A 35 -4.33 -6.96 2.47
C ARG A 35 -5.55 -7.14 1.57
N ARG A 36 -5.67 -8.28 0.88
CA ARG A 36 -6.81 -8.52 -0.02
C ARG A 36 -8.05 -8.80 0.81
N PHE A 37 -9.11 -8.04 0.55
CA PHE A 37 -10.43 -8.30 1.07
C PHE A 37 -11.44 -8.35 -0.07
N ASP A 38 -12.48 -9.16 0.10
CA ASP A 38 -13.61 -9.20 -0.80
C ASP A 38 -14.64 -8.15 -0.38
N ASP A 39 -15.26 -7.48 -1.34
CA ASP A 39 -16.36 -6.55 -1.05
C ASP A 39 -17.63 -7.35 -0.73
N ALA A 40 -18.00 -7.36 0.55
CA ALA A 40 -19.18 -8.05 1.06
C ALA A 40 -20.52 -7.51 0.50
N SER A 41 -20.52 -6.34 -0.15
CA SER A 41 -21.71 -5.77 -0.78
C SER A 41 -21.96 -6.30 -2.20
N LEU A 42 -21.01 -7.03 -2.78
CA LEU A 42 -21.15 -7.65 -4.10
C LEU A 42 -21.86 -9.00 -3.99
N ASP A 43 -22.86 -9.21 -4.84
CA ASP A 43 -23.57 -10.49 -4.96
C ASP A 43 -22.61 -11.55 -5.52
N GLN A 44 -22.31 -12.58 -4.71
CA GLN A 44 -21.43 -13.69 -5.10
C GLN A 44 -22.12 -14.67 -6.09
N GLY A 45 -23.42 -14.47 -6.38
CA GLY A 45 -24.19 -15.36 -7.24
C GLY A 45 -24.33 -16.77 -6.64
N GLU A 46 -24.36 -17.80 -7.48
CA GLU A 46 -24.55 -19.20 -7.03
C GLU A 46 -23.30 -19.83 -6.38
N TRP A 47 -22.16 -19.13 -6.36
CA TRP A 47 -20.90 -19.61 -5.81
C TRP A 47 -20.56 -18.84 -4.54
N VAL A 48 -21.04 -19.30 -3.39
CA VAL A 48 -20.71 -18.71 -2.10
C VAL A 48 -19.32 -19.18 -1.68
N THR A 49 -18.35 -18.25 -1.67
CA THR A 49 -17.03 -18.46 -1.06
C THR A 49 -16.95 -17.71 0.26
N GLU A 50 -16.10 -18.16 1.19
CA GLU A 50 -15.84 -17.37 2.40
C GLU A 50 -15.35 -15.97 1.99
N ILE A 51 -16.05 -14.93 2.48
CA ILE A 51 -15.66 -13.53 2.27
C ILE A 51 -14.29 -13.40 2.91
N LYS A 52 -13.28 -13.13 2.10
CA LYS A 52 -11.96 -12.86 2.63
C LYS A 52 -11.95 -11.49 3.29
N GLU A 53 -11.68 -11.45 4.58
CA GLU A 53 -11.38 -10.22 5.29
C GLU A 53 -9.87 -9.97 5.27
N ALA A 54 -9.47 -8.70 5.23
CA ALA A 54 -8.08 -8.32 5.34
C ALA A 54 -7.60 -8.45 6.79
N ASP A 55 -6.39 -8.98 6.99
CA ASP A 55 -5.75 -9.08 8.29
C ASP A 55 -4.79 -7.91 8.50
N TRP A 56 -5.34 -6.75 8.90
CA TRP A 56 -4.56 -5.53 9.08
C TRP A 56 -3.57 -5.63 10.24
N SER A 57 -3.90 -6.39 11.28
CA SER A 57 -2.99 -6.66 12.40
C SER A 57 -1.75 -7.41 11.92
N PHE A 58 -1.92 -8.44 11.10
CA PHE A 58 -0.81 -9.14 10.46
C PHE A 58 0.02 -8.22 9.55
N VAL A 59 -0.64 -7.37 8.75
CA VAL A 59 0.05 -6.41 7.87
C VAL A 59 0.91 -5.44 8.69
N ILE A 60 0.39 -4.89 9.79
CA ILE A 60 1.15 -3.99 10.67
C ILE A 60 2.37 -4.72 11.24
N GLU A 61 2.18 -5.92 11.80
CA GLU A 61 3.25 -6.69 12.41
C GLU A 61 4.36 -7.04 11.40
N GLN A 62 3.99 -7.58 10.23
CA GLN A 62 4.95 -8.03 9.24
C GLN A 62 5.67 -6.86 8.55
N CYS A 63 4.95 -5.82 8.12
CA CYS A 63 5.60 -4.64 7.55
C CYS A 63 6.57 -4.00 8.56
N THR A 64 6.17 -3.85 9.82
CA THR A 64 7.04 -3.31 10.88
C THR A 64 8.28 -4.18 11.06
N THR A 65 8.12 -5.51 11.10
CA THR A 65 9.23 -6.45 11.28
C THR A 65 10.23 -6.37 10.13
N LEU A 66 9.76 -6.38 8.89
CA LEU A 66 10.64 -6.29 7.71
C LEU A 66 11.33 -4.93 7.63
N LEU A 67 10.61 -3.84 7.91
CA LEU A 67 11.17 -2.48 7.93
C LEU A 67 12.22 -2.28 9.02
N LEU A 68 12.08 -2.98 10.14
CA LEU A 68 13.03 -2.94 11.24
C LEU A 68 14.28 -3.76 10.96
N THR A 69 14.14 -4.94 10.35
CA THR A 69 15.18 -5.99 10.41
C THR A 69 15.83 -6.34 9.08
N GLN A 70 15.16 -6.12 7.95
CA GLN A 70 15.62 -6.64 6.66
C GLN A 70 15.71 -5.61 5.54
N THR A 71 14.77 -4.66 5.46
CA THR A 71 14.68 -3.76 4.30
C THR A 71 14.16 -2.38 4.67
N LYS A 72 14.53 -1.35 3.89
CA LYS A 72 13.84 -0.05 3.90
C LYS A 72 13.13 0.10 2.56
N ASP A 73 11.81 0.01 2.59
CA ASP A 73 11.00 -0.14 1.39
C ASP A 73 9.75 0.74 1.45
N LEU A 74 9.57 1.60 0.45
CA LEU A 74 8.44 2.52 0.34
C LEU A 74 7.11 1.80 0.09
N ARG A 75 7.13 0.60 -0.50
CA ARG A 75 5.93 -0.23 -0.70
C ARG A 75 5.42 -0.75 0.65
N LEU A 76 6.33 -1.31 1.45
CA LEU A 76 6.00 -1.78 2.80
C LEU A 76 5.57 -0.63 3.70
N ALA A 77 6.26 0.52 3.63
CA ALA A 77 5.87 1.71 4.40
C ALA A 77 4.49 2.24 3.97
N ALA A 78 4.15 2.20 2.68
CA ALA A 78 2.82 2.58 2.19
C ALA A 78 1.73 1.62 2.69
N TRP A 79 1.99 0.31 2.68
CA TRP A 79 1.04 -0.68 3.19
C TRP A 79 0.87 -0.63 4.70
N LEU A 80 1.96 -0.40 5.43
CA LEU A 80 1.91 -0.12 6.86
C LEU A 80 1.07 1.13 7.14
N THR A 81 1.24 2.20 6.34
CA THR A 81 0.45 3.44 6.45
C THR A 81 -1.04 3.17 6.28
N GLU A 82 -1.44 2.38 5.27
CA GLU A 82 -2.84 2.00 5.08
C GLU A 82 -3.37 1.19 6.28
N ALA A 83 -2.65 0.17 6.72
CA ALA A 83 -3.09 -0.68 7.81
C ALA A 83 -3.22 0.08 9.14
N LEU A 84 -2.26 0.95 9.45
CA LEU A 84 -2.32 1.83 10.61
C LEU A 84 -3.48 2.83 10.50
N ALA A 85 -3.77 3.36 9.32
CA ALA A 85 -4.91 4.25 9.13
C ALA A 85 -6.25 3.54 9.40
N ILE A 86 -6.35 2.25 9.07
CA ILE A 86 -7.55 1.45 9.30
C ILE A 86 -7.71 1.11 10.79
N GLU A 87 -6.63 0.71 11.46
CA GLU A 87 -6.67 0.29 12.87
C GLU A 87 -6.63 1.48 13.87
N GLU A 88 -5.92 2.55 13.54
CA GLU A 88 -5.62 3.67 14.45
C GLU A 88 -6.14 5.04 13.94
N GLY A 89 -6.82 5.07 12.79
CA GLY A 89 -7.41 6.28 12.22
C GLY A 89 -6.38 7.34 11.83
N VAL A 90 -6.67 8.62 12.14
CA VAL A 90 -5.83 9.77 11.75
C VAL A 90 -4.42 9.65 12.31
N THR A 91 -4.29 9.13 13.53
CA THR A 91 -2.98 8.98 14.20
C THR A 91 -2.11 7.96 13.48
N GLY A 92 -2.66 6.83 13.06
CA GLY A 92 -1.96 5.82 12.26
C GLY A 92 -1.55 6.36 10.89
N LEU A 93 -2.44 7.09 10.23
CA LEU A 93 -2.15 7.76 8.95
C LEU A 93 -1.01 8.78 9.10
N THR A 94 -1.03 9.59 10.16
CA THR A 94 0.02 10.57 10.49
C THR A 94 1.38 9.88 10.66
N GLN A 95 1.42 8.80 11.43
CA GLN A 95 2.63 8.03 11.69
C GLN A 95 3.22 7.44 10.39
N GLY A 96 2.38 6.87 9.53
CA GLY A 96 2.81 6.31 8.25
C GLY A 96 3.35 7.38 7.28
N TYR A 97 2.68 8.53 7.17
CA TYR A 97 3.17 9.65 6.36
C TYR A 97 4.51 10.22 6.88
N ALA A 98 4.66 10.34 8.20
CA ALA A 98 5.92 10.76 8.81
C ALA A 98 7.06 9.76 8.53
N LEU A 99 6.78 8.45 8.57
CA LEU A 99 7.74 7.41 8.19
C LEU A 99 8.16 7.54 6.73
N LEU A 100 7.20 7.67 5.82
CA LEU A 100 7.48 7.84 4.39
C LEU A 100 8.32 9.08 4.12
N ALA A 101 8.00 10.22 4.75
CA ALA A 101 8.76 11.45 4.60
C ALA A 101 10.21 11.25 5.06
N ALA A 102 10.41 10.64 6.23
CA ALA A 102 11.74 10.40 6.77
C ALA A 102 12.55 9.35 5.98
N LEU A 103 11.90 8.34 5.39
CA LEU A 103 12.56 7.38 4.49
C LEU A 103 13.02 8.07 3.20
N CYS A 104 12.17 8.90 2.59
CA CYS A 104 12.56 9.73 1.46
C CYS A 104 13.73 10.65 1.84
N GLU A 105 13.63 11.37 2.95
CA GLU A 105 14.64 12.32 3.39
C GLU A 105 16.03 11.67 3.58
N ARG A 106 16.08 10.53 4.28
CA ARG A 106 17.33 9.89 4.72
C ARG A 106 17.93 8.94 3.70
N TYR A 107 17.06 8.25 2.95
CA TYR A 107 17.44 7.05 2.20
C TYR A 107 17.07 7.12 0.73
N TRP A 108 16.71 8.28 0.17
CA TRP A 108 16.24 8.41 -1.22
C TRP A 108 17.04 7.58 -2.25
N ASN A 109 18.36 7.63 -2.18
CA ASN A 109 19.22 6.97 -3.18
C ASN A 109 19.30 5.44 -3.02
N SER A 110 18.89 4.89 -1.88
CA SER A 110 19.07 3.48 -1.53
C SER A 110 17.79 2.78 -1.09
N VAL A 111 16.70 3.51 -0.83
CA VAL A 111 15.41 2.95 -0.42
C VAL A 111 14.76 2.18 -1.57
N HIS A 112 14.15 1.04 -1.25
CA HIS A 112 13.48 0.20 -2.22
C HIS A 112 12.07 0.73 -2.56
N PRO A 113 11.58 0.55 -3.80
CA PRO A 113 12.32 0.07 -4.97
C PRO A 113 13.41 1.05 -5.39
N LEU A 114 14.57 0.55 -5.84
CA LEU A 114 15.60 1.40 -6.43
C LEU A 114 15.10 2.07 -7.72
N VAL A 115 15.60 3.27 -8.00
CA VAL A 115 15.39 3.94 -9.30
C VAL A 115 16.27 3.25 -10.34
N ASP A 116 15.71 2.92 -11.51
CA ASP A 116 16.51 2.44 -12.64
C ASP A 116 16.84 3.63 -13.56
N GLY A 117 18.08 4.09 -13.52
CA GLY A 117 18.50 5.30 -14.23
C GLY A 117 17.77 6.56 -13.73
N ASP A 118 17.15 7.29 -14.66
CA ASP A 118 16.35 8.49 -14.36
C ASP A 118 14.84 8.20 -14.19
N ASP A 119 14.44 6.92 -14.23
CA ASP A 119 13.03 6.52 -14.16
C ASP A 119 12.60 6.18 -12.73
N ALA A 120 12.00 7.18 -12.06
CA ALA A 120 11.41 7.03 -10.74
C ALA A 120 9.92 6.63 -10.78
N GLU A 121 9.34 6.36 -11.95
CA GLU A 121 7.89 6.17 -12.12
C GLU A 121 7.38 5.00 -11.27
N TYR A 122 8.07 3.86 -11.27
CA TYR A 122 7.67 2.71 -10.46
C TYR A 122 7.67 3.02 -8.96
N ARG A 123 8.72 3.69 -8.46
CA ARG A 123 8.83 4.10 -7.05
C ARG A 123 7.71 5.07 -6.69
N LEU A 124 7.53 6.12 -7.49
CA LEU A 124 6.55 7.19 -7.25
C LEU A 124 5.12 6.70 -7.41
N GLY A 125 4.86 5.74 -8.30
CA GLY A 125 3.55 5.12 -8.50
C GLY A 125 3.00 4.45 -7.23
N ASN A 126 3.86 3.83 -6.42
CA ASN A 126 3.46 3.24 -5.14
C ASN A 126 2.98 4.31 -4.14
N ILE A 127 3.66 5.45 -4.10
CA ILE A 127 3.24 6.58 -3.26
C ILE A 127 1.99 7.25 -3.83
N GLY A 128 1.91 7.41 -5.16
CA GLY A 128 0.74 7.95 -5.84
C GLY A 128 -0.53 7.15 -5.55
N TRP A 129 -0.45 5.81 -5.55
CA TRP A 129 -1.56 4.96 -5.12
C TRP A 129 -1.98 5.25 -3.67
N LEU A 130 -1.04 5.34 -2.73
CA LEU A 130 -1.34 5.62 -1.33
C LEU A 130 -2.01 7.00 -1.16
N VAL A 131 -1.54 8.01 -1.90
CA VAL A 131 -2.11 9.36 -1.85
C VAL A 131 -3.58 9.36 -2.32
N VAL A 132 -3.90 8.61 -3.37
CA VAL A 132 -5.31 8.44 -3.80
C VAL A 132 -6.11 7.68 -2.73
N ARG A 133 -5.57 6.56 -2.23
CA ARG A 133 -6.22 5.75 -1.18
C ARG A 133 -6.47 6.54 0.11
N THR A 134 -5.60 7.50 0.42
CA THR A 134 -5.70 8.35 1.61
C THR A 134 -6.98 9.20 1.62
N ALA A 135 -7.47 9.62 0.46
CA ALA A 135 -8.74 10.34 0.38
C ALA A 135 -9.92 9.48 0.87
N GLU A 136 -9.93 8.19 0.53
CA GLU A 136 -10.95 7.24 0.96
C GLU A 136 -10.82 6.96 2.47
N LEU A 137 -9.60 6.71 2.94
CA LEU A 137 -9.31 6.45 4.36
C LEU A 137 -9.75 7.64 5.23
N LEU A 138 -9.36 8.87 4.87
CA LEU A 138 -9.74 10.08 5.61
C LEU A 138 -11.26 10.25 5.69
N ARG A 139 -11.97 10.02 4.58
CA ARG A 139 -13.43 10.19 4.52
C ARG A 139 -14.20 9.13 5.31
N ALA A 140 -13.58 7.97 5.55
CA ALA A 140 -14.14 6.89 6.37
C ALA A 140 -13.89 7.07 7.88
N ILE A 141 -13.00 7.98 8.29
CA ILE A 141 -12.73 8.24 9.71
C ILE A 141 -13.98 8.83 10.38
N PRO A 142 -14.39 8.32 11.55
CA PRO A 142 -15.52 8.87 12.30
C PRO A 142 -15.34 10.35 12.65
N VAL A 143 -16.37 11.16 12.36
CA VAL A 143 -16.50 12.57 12.79
C VAL A 143 -17.54 12.72 13.92
N THR A 144 -18.16 11.62 14.33
CA THR A 144 -19.05 11.51 15.50
C THR A 144 -18.76 10.19 16.21
N GLN A 145 -18.92 10.18 17.53
CA GLN A 145 -18.74 8.98 18.34
C GLN A 145 -19.76 8.96 19.48
N ALA A 146 -20.74 8.06 19.37
CA ALA A 146 -21.74 7.78 20.39
C ALA A 146 -21.72 6.28 20.76
N PRO A 147 -22.26 5.89 21.93
CA PRO A 147 -22.36 4.48 22.29
C PRO A 147 -23.12 3.68 21.20
N GLY A 148 -22.43 2.78 20.52
CA GLY A 148 -23.00 1.92 19.47
C GLY A 148 -23.28 2.61 18.13
N SER A 149 -22.86 3.87 17.91
CA SER A 149 -22.92 4.49 16.59
C SER A 149 -21.81 5.52 16.36
N SER A 150 -21.22 5.45 15.17
CA SER A 150 -20.22 6.39 14.68
C SER A 150 -20.49 6.67 13.23
N PHE A 151 -20.35 7.92 12.82
CA PHE A 151 -20.54 8.36 11.45
C PHE A 151 -19.36 9.18 10.98
N SER A 152 -18.96 8.94 9.74
CA SER A 152 -17.86 9.55 9.03
C SER A 152 -18.33 10.66 8.07
N THR A 153 -17.39 11.31 7.39
CA THR A 153 -17.71 12.26 6.32
C THR A 153 -18.39 11.55 5.14
N LEU A 154 -18.01 10.30 4.85
CA LEU A 154 -18.68 9.48 3.85
C LEU A 154 -20.16 9.26 4.21
N ASP A 155 -20.45 8.93 5.46
CA ASP A 155 -21.84 8.75 5.94
C ASP A 155 -22.66 10.05 5.83
N TRP A 156 -22.04 11.19 6.14
CA TRP A 156 -22.66 12.49 5.97
C TRP A 156 -23.02 12.80 4.52
N ASP A 157 -22.11 12.50 3.59
CA ASP A 157 -22.35 12.68 2.16
C ASP A 157 -23.45 11.74 1.68
N VAL A 158 -23.43 10.46 2.07
CA VAL A 158 -24.50 9.50 1.75
C VAL A 158 -25.84 9.97 2.27
N ALA A 159 -25.94 10.37 3.54
CA ALA A 159 -27.16 10.87 4.14
C ALA A 159 -27.71 12.10 3.40
N THR A 160 -26.81 13.04 3.04
CA THR A 160 -27.17 14.24 2.28
C THR A 160 -27.72 13.90 0.89
N HIS A 161 -27.11 12.95 0.19
CA HIS A 161 -27.59 12.48 -1.12
C HIS A 161 -28.94 11.76 -1.00
N VAL A 162 -29.11 10.90 0.01
CA VAL A 162 -30.39 10.22 0.31
C VAL A 162 -31.50 11.22 0.56
N ALA A 163 -31.26 12.23 1.41
CA ALA A 163 -32.25 13.27 1.70
C ALA A 163 -32.65 14.06 0.44
N GLN A 164 -31.71 14.34 -0.46
CA GLN A 164 -32.00 14.99 -1.73
C GLN A 164 -32.78 14.09 -2.69
N ALA A 165 -32.45 12.80 -2.75
CA ALA A 165 -33.14 11.81 -3.58
C ALA A 165 -34.60 11.62 -3.14
N ILE A 166 -34.86 11.49 -1.83
CA ILE A 166 -36.22 11.39 -1.27
C ILE A 166 -37.06 12.64 -1.62
N ARG A 167 -36.46 13.84 -1.60
CA ARG A 167 -37.17 15.06 -2.02
C ARG A 167 -37.55 15.06 -3.50
N ARG A 168 -36.77 14.38 -4.35
CA ARG A 168 -37.03 14.28 -5.79
C ARG A 168 -38.02 13.18 -6.12
N ASP A 169 -38.02 12.09 -5.36
CA ASP A 169 -38.89 10.92 -5.53
C ASP A 169 -39.44 10.44 -4.17
N PRO A 170 -40.49 11.08 -3.65
CA PRO A 170 -41.06 10.74 -2.35
C PRO A 170 -41.74 9.36 -2.31
N ASP A 171 -42.22 8.87 -3.46
CA ASP A 171 -42.97 7.60 -3.55
C ASP A 171 -42.08 6.38 -3.30
N HIS A 172 -40.77 6.50 -3.56
CA HIS A 172 -39.77 5.45 -3.34
C HIS A 172 -38.86 5.73 -2.13
N ALA A 173 -39.29 6.57 -1.19
CA ALA A 173 -38.46 7.01 -0.06
C ALA A 173 -37.89 5.84 0.76
N ASP A 174 -38.68 4.80 1.03
CA ASP A 174 -38.27 3.63 1.80
C ASP A 174 -37.17 2.82 1.12
N ASP A 175 -37.26 2.65 -0.21
CA ASP A 175 -36.24 1.95 -0.99
C ASP A 175 -34.95 2.78 -1.09
N ILE A 176 -35.07 4.11 -1.24
CA ILE A 176 -33.93 5.02 -1.30
C ILE A 176 -33.15 5.03 0.02
N ALA A 177 -33.85 5.03 1.16
CA ALA A 177 -33.28 5.12 2.49
C ALA A 177 -32.76 3.79 3.05
N ARG A 178 -33.20 2.64 2.51
CA ARG A 178 -32.87 1.32 3.05
C ARG A 178 -31.36 1.11 3.20
N GLY A 179 -30.93 0.77 4.41
CA GLY A 179 -29.53 0.46 4.74
C GLY A 179 -28.58 1.65 4.73
N LYS A 180 -29.06 2.88 4.60
CA LYS A 180 -28.22 4.10 4.54
C LYS A 180 -28.44 4.99 5.77
N PRO A 181 -27.40 5.72 6.21
CA PRO A 181 -27.55 6.68 7.31
C PRO A 181 -28.47 7.84 6.93
N SER A 182 -29.19 8.39 7.91
CA SER A 182 -29.99 9.60 7.76
C SER A 182 -29.34 10.80 8.46
N ASN A 183 -29.63 12.02 7.99
CA ASN A 183 -29.14 13.24 8.64
C ASN A 183 -29.59 13.32 10.11
N GLU A 184 -30.77 12.81 10.44
CA GLU A 184 -31.26 12.78 11.83
C GLU A 184 -30.44 11.83 12.71
N GLN A 185 -30.06 10.65 12.20
CA GLN A 185 -29.19 9.71 12.92
C GLN A 185 -27.82 10.33 13.21
N ILE A 186 -27.23 11.00 12.22
CA ILE A 186 -25.93 11.67 12.39
C ILE A 186 -26.05 12.83 13.39
N GLU A 187 -27.11 13.63 13.32
CA GLU A 187 -27.36 14.72 14.27
C GLU A 187 -27.55 14.21 15.71
N MET A 188 -28.22 13.08 15.91
CA MET A 188 -28.36 12.44 17.22
C MET A 188 -27.02 11.93 17.76
N SER A 189 -26.20 11.30 16.91
CA SER A 189 -24.85 10.86 17.28
C SER A 189 -23.94 12.04 17.62
N LYS A 190 -23.96 13.11 16.81
CA LYS A 190 -23.24 14.37 17.07
C LYS A 190 -23.59 14.94 18.44
N ARG A 191 -24.88 15.07 18.77
CA ARG A 191 -25.33 15.58 20.09
C ARG A 191 -24.85 14.72 21.27
N SER A 192 -24.62 13.43 21.03
CA SER A 192 -24.13 12.48 22.04
C SER A 192 -22.61 12.38 22.07
N THR A 193 -21.92 12.98 21.09
CA THR A 193 -20.45 12.99 20.99
C THR A 193 -19.87 13.97 22.00
N GLN A 194 -18.87 13.53 22.77
CA GLN A 194 -18.25 14.38 23.79
C GLN A 194 -17.41 15.50 23.16
N PRO A 195 -17.42 16.74 23.69
CA PRO A 195 -16.58 17.81 23.16
C PRO A 195 -15.07 17.49 23.08
N ALA A 196 -14.57 16.68 24.02
CA ALA A 196 -13.16 16.24 24.04
C ALA A 196 -12.77 15.42 22.80
N PHE A 197 -13.70 14.66 22.22
CA PHE A 197 -13.49 13.92 20.97
C PHE A 197 -13.09 14.87 19.84
N TYR A 198 -13.80 15.98 19.68
CA TYR A 198 -13.51 16.96 18.64
C TYR A 198 -12.18 17.68 18.87
N THR A 199 -11.82 17.97 20.11
CA THR A 199 -10.52 18.58 20.43
C THR A 199 -9.37 17.67 19.99
N VAL A 200 -9.47 16.35 20.26
CA VAL A 200 -8.48 15.36 19.84
C VAL A 200 -8.48 15.20 18.32
N LEU A 201 -9.65 14.95 17.71
CA LEU A 201 -9.77 14.75 16.26
C LEU A 201 -9.19 15.93 15.46
N LEU A 202 -9.50 17.17 15.85
CA LEU A 202 -8.97 18.35 15.16
C LEU A 202 -7.46 18.54 15.38
N ALA A 203 -6.92 18.12 16.52
CA ALA A 203 -5.47 18.13 16.75
C ALA A 203 -4.77 17.08 15.88
N ASP A 204 -5.31 15.86 15.83
CA ASP A 204 -4.78 14.76 15.03
C ASP A 204 -4.84 15.10 13.53
N LEU A 205 -5.94 15.69 13.06
CA LEU A 205 -6.06 16.12 11.65
C LEU A 205 -5.00 17.18 11.29
N ARG A 206 -4.71 18.15 12.17
CA ARG A 206 -3.64 19.13 11.94
C ARG A 206 -2.26 18.48 11.92
N ALA A 207 -2.02 17.49 12.78
CA ALA A 207 -0.77 16.74 12.80
C ALA A 207 -0.60 15.90 11.51
N PHE A 208 -1.68 15.31 11.02
CA PHE A 208 -1.71 14.62 9.73
C PHE A 208 -1.41 15.58 8.58
N GLU A 209 -2.04 16.76 8.52
CA GLU A 209 -1.77 17.76 7.49
C GLU A 209 -0.29 18.14 7.44
N ALA A 210 0.32 18.39 8.59
CA ALA A 210 1.76 18.69 8.67
C ALA A 210 2.62 17.54 8.11
N SER A 211 2.28 16.28 8.43
CA SER A 211 3.00 15.11 7.94
C SER A 211 2.80 14.88 6.43
N MET A 212 1.58 15.13 5.94
CA MET A 212 1.24 15.07 4.52
C MET A 212 2.04 16.09 3.70
N LEU A 213 2.10 17.35 4.16
CA LEU A 213 2.88 18.41 3.52
C LEU A 213 4.39 18.13 3.58
N SER A 214 4.87 17.52 4.67
CA SER A 214 6.27 17.10 4.78
C SER A 214 6.63 16.04 3.73
N LEU A 215 5.80 15.01 3.55
CA LEU A 215 6.03 13.98 2.53
C LEU A 215 5.99 14.59 1.12
N GLU A 216 5.00 15.45 0.83
CA GLU A 216 4.89 16.12 -0.46
C GLU A 216 6.15 16.94 -0.77
N SER A 217 6.65 17.71 0.19
CA SER A 217 7.89 18.50 0.03
C SER A 217 9.12 17.62 -0.21
N GLU A 218 9.23 16.47 0.45
CA GLU A 218 10.34 15.53 0.23
C GLU A 218 10.29 14.91 -1.17
N LEU A 219 9.09 14.53 -1.62
CA LEU A 219 8.92 13.99 -2.97
C LEU A 219 9.20 15.05 -4.04
N GLU A 220 8.75 16.29 -3.87
CA GLU A 220 9.04 17.39 -4.79
C GLU A 220 10.55 17.69 -4.83
N ARG A 221 11.22 17.70 -3.67
CA ARG A 221 12.68 17.89 -3.58
C ARG A 221 13.45 16.86 -4.40
N HIS A 222 12.97 15.62 -4.42
CA HIS A 222 13.67 14.50 -5.04
C HIS A 222 13.25 14.17 -6.47
N ALA A 223 11.98 14.39 -6.82
CA ALA A 223 11.38 13.99 -8.09
C ALA A 223 10.87 15.17 -8.93
N GLY A 224 10.82 16.39 -8.39
CA GLY A 224 10.34 17.58 -9.09
C GLY A 224 8.98 17.35 -9.74
N ASP A 225 8.89 17.63 -11.05
CA ASP A 225 7.67 17.48 -11.85
C ASP A 225 7.10 16.05 -11.90
N ALA A 226 7.91 15.03 -11.57
CA ALA A 226 7.46 13.64 -11.52
C ALA A 226 6.77 13.28 -10.20
N ALA A 227 6.82 14.14 -9.17
CA ALA A 227 6.18 13.88 -7.88
C ALA A 227 4.66 13.69 -8.02
N PRO A 228 4.05 12.72 -7.29
CA PRO A 228 2.62 12.48 -7.37
C PRO A 228 1.82 13.67 -6.83
N SER A 229 0.64 13.92 -7.40
CA SER A 229 -0.23 15.01 -6.94
C SER A 229 -1.00 14.64 -5.66
N PHE A 230 -0.95 15.52 -4.66
CA PHE A 230 -1.65 15.37 -3.38
C PHE A 230 -3.06 15.98 -3.37
N ARG A 231 -3.55 16.48 -4.51
CA ARG A 231 -4.80 17.25 -4.59
C ARG A 231 -6.00 16.52 -4.00
N GLN A 232 -6.21 15.25 -4.36
CA GLN A 232 -7.36 14.49 -3.87
C GLN A 232 -7.31 14.26 -2.35
N ALA A 233 -6.12 14.00 -1.80
CA ALA A 233 -5.93 13.86 -0.36
C ALA A 233 -6.19 15.18 0.38
N LYS A 234 -5.74 16.32 -0.17
CA LYS A 234 -5.99 17.67 0.36
C LYS A 234 -7.48 18.02 0.33
N ASP A 235 -8.15 17.79 -0.79
CA ASP A 235 -9.59 18.04 -0.92
C ASP A 235 -10.40 17.19 0.10
N ALA A 236 -9.99 15.92 0.29
CA ALA A 236 -10.59 15.04 1.30
C ALA A 236 -10.32 15.51 2.75
N TYR A 237 -9.08 15.94 3.03
CA TYR A 237 -8.71 16.53 4.31
C TYR A 237 -9.55 17.77 4.62
N GLU A 238 -9.67 18.71 3.69
CA GLU A 238 -10.47 19.93 3.86
C GLU A 238 -11.94 19.61 4.15
N ALA A 239 -12.51 18.62 3.44
CA ALA A 239 -13.88 18.17 3.68
C ALA A 239 -14.07 17.58 5.09
N VAL A 240 -13.17 16.69 5.51
CA VAL A 240 -13.23 16.03 6.83
C VAL A 240 -12.99 17.05 7.95
N TYR A 241 -11.94 17.86 7.85
CA TYR A 241 -11.62 18.89 8.83
C TYR A 241 -12.73 19.93 8.95
N GLY A 242 -13.27 20.40 7.82
CA GLY A 242 -14.38 21.37 7.81
C GLY A 242 -15.65 20.81 8.46
N LEU A 243 -15.98 19.54 8.21
CA LEU A 243 -17.12 18.88 8.86
C LEU A 243 -16.91 18.70 10.36
N ALA A 244 -15.74 18.20 10.77
CA ALA A 244 -15.38 18.03 12.17
C ALA A 244 -15.38 19.37 12.92
N GLU A 245 -14.86 20.44 12.32
CA GLU A 245 -14.84 21.78 12.91
C GLU A 245 -16.25 22.34 13.07
N ARG A 246 -17.12 22.15 12.07
CA ARG A 246 -18.54 22.53 12.16
C ARG A 246 -19.23 21.81 13.31
N PHE A 247 -19.06 20.49 13.41
CA PHE A 247 -19.67 19.70 14.47
C PHE A 247 -19.14 20.07 15.86
N ALA A 248 -17.84 20.33 15.97
CA ALA A 248 -17.21 20.82 17.19
C ALA A 248 -17.84 22.14 17.67
N LYS A 249 -18.05 23.10 16.74
CA LYS A 249 -18.71 24.39 17.04
C LYS A 249 -20.15 24.20 17.49
N ASP A 250 -20.91 23.31 16.85
CA ASP A 250 -22.31 23.04 17.19
C ASP A 250 -22.49 22.48 18.62
N VAL A 251 -21.55 21.67 19.10
CA VAL A 251 -21.59 21.08 20.46
C VAL A 251 -20.83 21.92 21.50
N GLY A 252 -20.30 23.07 21.12
CA GLY A 252 -19.58 23.99 22.01
C GLY A 252 -18.17 23.51 22.43
N ALA A 253 -17.53 22.66 21.62
CA ALA A 253 -16.15 22.25 21.86
C ALA A 253 -15.19 23.43 21.61
N ASN A 254 -14.20 23.63 22.50
CA ASN A 254 -13.17 24.63 22.29
C ASN A 254 -12.16 24.11 21.26
N THR A 255 -12.11 24.76 20.09
CA THR A 255 -11.27 24.34 18.94
C THR A 255 -9.95 25.10 18.83
N GLN A 256 -9.71 26.06 19.75
CA GLN A 256 -8.47 26.83 19.77
C GLN A 256 -7.29 25.90 20.08
N PRO A 257 -6.20 25.95 19.28
CA PRO A 257 -4.98 25.22 19.61
C PRO A 257 -4.50 25.72 20.97
N ALA A 258 -4.44 24.80 21.94
CA ALA A 258 -3.84 25.10 23.24
C ALA A 258 -2.40 25.56 22.97
N THR A 259 -2.13 26.84 23.17
CA THR A 259 -0.78 27.37 23.17
C THR A 259 -0.08 26.74 24.37
N GLN A 260 0.59 25.60 24.15
CA GLN A 260 1.38 24.96 25.18
C GLN A 260 2.49 25.93 25.56
N THR A 261 2.33 26.55 26.73
CA THR A 261 3.37 27.32 27.39
C THR A 261 4.45 26.31 27.77
N GLN A 262 5.50 26.22 26.96
CA GLN A 262 6.72 25.49 27.31
C GLN A 262 7.39 26.23 28.47
N ALA A 263 7.01 25.86 29.68
CA ALA A 263 7.75 26.18 30.89
C ALA A 263 8.11 24.86 31.58
N ALA A 264 9.43 24.68 31.73
CA ALA A 264 10.12 23.68 32.53
C ALA A 264 10.21 22.26 31.95
N LEU A 265 11.31 22.00 31.25
CA LEU A 265 12.26 20.90 31.52
C LEU A 265 13.58 21.20 30.79
N GLN A 266 14.26 22.27 31.23
CA GLN A 266 15.70 22.45 31.02
C GLN A 266 16.40 21.85 32.24
N ALA A 267 16.98 20.66 32.09
CA ALA A 267 17.98 20.13 33.01
C ALA A 267 18.80 19.02 32.36
N GLN A 268 19.89 19.42 31.70
CA GLN A 268 21.17 18.71 31.59
C GLN A 268 22.25 19.80 31.53
N PRO A 269 23.52 19.57 31.93
CA PRO A 269 24.22 18.29 32.00
C PRO A 269 25.10 18.09 33.25
N GLU A 270 25.52 16.86 33.55
CA GLU A 270 26.86 16.64 34.14
C GLU A 270 27.50 15.39 33.53
N ALA A 271 28.64 15.63 32.87
CA ALA A 271 29.55 14.66 32.33
C ALA A 271 30.51 14.18 33.42
N VAL A 272 30.82 12.88 33.44
CA VAL A 272 31.97 12.35 34.18
C VAL A 272 32.84 11.59 33.19
N GLU A 273 33.98 12.20 32.86
CA GLU A 273 35.11 11.55 32.21
C GLU A 273 35.75 10.55 33.17
N ALA A 274 36.02 9.33 32.69
CA ALA A 274 37.01 8.44 33.29
C ALA A 274 38.02 8.01 32.22
N ARG A 275 39.19 8.62 32.36
CA ARG A 275 40.47 8.40 31.68
C ARG A 275 40.91 6.93 31.74
N GLY A 276 41.36 6.40 30.60
CA GLY A 276 41.94 5.07 30.48
C GLY A 276 43.40 4.97 30.92
N GLU A 277 43.88 3.73 31.01
CA GLU A 277 45.27 3.28 30.83
C GLU A 277 45.28 1.74 30.64
N PRO A 278 46.35 1.15 30.08
CA PRO A 278 46.24 0.13 29.02
C PRO A 278 46.66 -1.28 29.48
N SER A 279 46.36 -2.31 28.67
CA SER A 279 46.97 -3.63 28.82
C SER A 279 47.45 -4.20 27.49
N PHE A 280 48.59 -4.89 27.57
CA PHE A 280 49.50 -5.25 26.50
C PHE A 280 49.05 -6.43 25.64
N ARG A 281 49.42 -6.31 24.35
CA ARG A 281 49.59 -7.29 23.26
C ARG A 281 49.67 -8.78 23.62
N THR A 282 49.11 -9.62 22.73
CA THR A 282 49.90 -10.59 21.93
C THR A 282 49.09 -11.08 20.71
N ALA A 283 49.77 -11.17 19.56
CA ALA A 283 49.29 -11.69 18.28
C ALA A 283 49.64 -13.19 18.13
N PRO A 284 49.01 -13.90 17.17
CA PRO A 284 49.82 -14.57 16.13
C PRO A 284 49.19 -14.44 14.71
N LEU A 285 49.95 -13.96 13.72
CA LEU A 285 50.71 -14.71 12.68
C LEU A 285 49.85 -15.16 11.48
N GLU A 286 49.99 -14.41 10.39
CA GLU A 286 49.67 -14.77 9.01
C GLU A 286 50.75 -15.68 8.41
N GLU A 287 50.34 -16.62 7.56
CA GLU A 287 51.18 -17.28 6.55
C GLU A 287 50.49 -17.26 5.16
N PRO A 288 51.26 -17.26 4.05
CA PRO A 288 50.84 -16.78 2.71
C PRO A 288 50.25 -17.87 1.76
N PRO A 289 49.70 -17.49 0.58
CA PRO A 289 48.79 -18.34 -0.20
C PRO A 289 49.46 -19.08 -1.37
N LEU A 290 48.85 -20.21 -1.81
CA LEU A 290 49.18 -20.98 -3.02
C LEU A 290 47.90 -21.65 -3.60
N PRO A 291 47.87 -22.03 -4.90
CA PRO A 291 46.86 -21.59 -5.87
C PRO A 291 45.72 -22.57 -6.20
N MET A 292 44.68 -22.00 -6.83
CA MET A 292 43.47 -22.65 -7.35
C MET A 292 43.73 -23.59 -8.54
N PRO A 293 42.89 -24.62 -8.74
CA PRO A 293 42.53 -25.10 -10.06
C PRO A 293 41.19 -24.48 -10.51
N THR A 294 41.22 -23.84 -11.67
CA THR A 294 40.07 -23.33 -12.40
C THR A 294 39.29 -24.49 -13.04
N THR A 295 38.03 -24.68 -12.65
CA THR A 295 37.05 -25.36 -13.49
C THR A 295 36.04 -24.33 -13.97
N ASN A 296 36.20 -23.95 -15.24
CA ASN A 296 35.26 -23.14 -15.99
C ASN A 296 33.95 -23.93 -16.14
N VAL A 297 32.92 -23.54 -15.41
CA VAL A 297 31.52 -23.92 -15.67
C VAL A 297 30.80 -22.63 -16.07
N PRO A 298 30.13 -22.54 -17.22
CA PRO A 298 29.39 -21.35 -17.59
C PRO A 298 28.31 -21.06 -16.54
N ASN A 299 28.43 -19.90 -15.92
CA ASN A 299 27.54 -19.35 -14.91
C ASN A 299 26.17 -19.09 -15.56
N GLN A 300 25.20 -19.99 -15.36
CA GLN A 300 23.79 -19.70 -15.62
C GLN A 300 23.22 -19.09 -14.34
N THR A 301 23.01 -17.78 -14.34
CA THR A 301 22.30 -17.08 -13.27
C THR A 301 20.88 -17.67 -13.14
N PRO A 302 20.49 -18.28 -12.01
CA PRO A 302 19.14 -18.80 -11.83
C PRO A 302 18.14 -17.65 -11.79
N GLY A 303 17.11 -17.68 -12.64
CA GLY A 303 15.94 -16.79 -12.54
C GLY A 303 15.77 -15.74 -13.65
N VAL A 304 16.78 -15.49 -14.49
CA VAL A 304 16.60 -14.56 -15.62
C VAL A 304 16.16 -15.33 -16.86
N ILE A 305 14.94 -15.05 -17.35
CA ILE A 305 14.42 -15.61 -18.59
C ILE A 305 15.13 -14.92 -19.77
N GLN A 306 16.05 -15.64 -20.41
CA GLN A 306 16.84 -15.14 -21.54
C GLN A 306 16.30 -15.64 -22.89
N THR A 307 15.48 -16.69 -22.88
CA THR A 307 14.98 -17.32 -24.11
C THR A 307 13.50 -17.65 -24.01
N ARG A 308 12.81 -17.66 -25.16
CA ARG A 308 11.40 -18.11 -25.26
C ARG A 308 11.20 -19.50 -24.68
N ALA A 309 12.15 -20.42 -24.90
CA ALA A 309 12.09 -21.77 -24.35
C ALA A 309 12.12 -21.79 -22.82
N GLN A 310 12.93 -20.92 -22.19
CA GLN A 310 12.94 -20.76 -20.73
C GLN A 310 11.62 -20.17 -20.22
N ALA A 311 11.04 -19.19 -20.93
CA ALA A 311 9.74 -18.61 -20.57
C ALA A 311 8.63 -19.67 -20.57
N VAL A 312 8.55 -20.47 -21.63
CA VAL A 312 7.58 -21.57 -21.75
C VAL A 312 7.80 -22.65 -20.67
N ALA A 313 9.06 -23.00 -20.38
CA ALA A 313 9.39 -23.95 -19.34
C ALA A 313 8.94 -23.45 -17.94
N GLN A 314 9.07 -22.15 -17.69
CA GLN A 314 8.63 -21.53 -16.45
C GLN A 314 7.10 -21.46 -16.34
N LEU A 315 6.38 -21.14 -17.42
CA LEU A 315 4.91 -21.24 -17.46
C LEU A 315 4.42 -22.66 -17.13
N ARG A 316 5.07 -23.70 -17.66
CA ARG A 316 4.78 -25.11 -17.32
C ARG A 316 5.16 -25.47 -15.89
N ALA A 317 6.17 -24.83 -15.30
CA ALA A 317 6.52 -25.00 -13.89
C ALA A 317 5.44 -24.37 -12.99
N VAL A 318 4.98 -23.16 -13.33
CA VAL A 318 3.88 -22.46 -12.65
C VAL A 318 2.59 -23.26 -12.72
N ALA A 319 2.23 -23.78 -13.90
CA ALA A 319 1.04 -24.62 -14.07
C ALA A 319 1.08 -25.89 -13.19
N ARG A 320 2.25 -26.54 -13.09
CA ARG A 320 2.45 -27.72 -12.21
C ARG A 320 2.36 -27.37 -10.73
N PHE A 321 2.91 -26.22 -10.33
CA PHE A 321 2.80 -25.72 -8.97
C PHE A 321 1.34 -25.53 -8.58
N PHE A 322 0.58 -24.74 -9.36
CA PHE A 322 -0.84 -24.52 -9.09
C PHE A 322 -1.67 -25.81 -9.13
N ARG A 323 -1.40 -26.77 -10.02
CA ARG A 323 -2.09 -28.08 -9.98
C ARG A 323 -1.87 -28.84 -8.66
N HIS A 324 -0.73 -28.64 -8.01
CA HIS A 324 -0.37 -29.33 -6.79
C HIS A 324 -0.85 -28.61 -5.53
N THR A 325 -0.75 -27.28 -5.51
CA THR A 325 -1.14 -26.44 -4.36
C THR A 325 -2.62 -26.08 -4.38
N GLU A 326 -3.19 -25.89 -5.56
CA GLU A 326 -4.57 -25.45 -5.77
C GLU A 326 -5.22 -26.22 -6.96
N PRO A 327 -5.61 -27.49 -6.80
CA PRO A 327 -6.05 -28.36 -7.90
C PRO A 327 -7.24 -27.83 -8.72
N HIS A 328 -8.02 -26.90 -8.17
CA HIS A 328 -9.19 -26.29 -8.80
C HIS A 328 -8.95 -24.84 -9.28
N SER A 329 -7.72 -24.32 -9.17
CA SER A 329 -7.39 -22.97 -9.59
C SER A 329 -7.42 -22.83 -11.11
N PRO A 330 -8.17 -21.86 -11.68
CA PRO A 330 -8.16 -21.60 -13.12
C PRO A 330 -6.78 -21.13 -13.59
N ALA A 331 -5.92 -20.64 -12.70
CA ALA A 331 -4.56 -20.20 -13.00
C ALA A 331 -3.70 -21.35 -13.56
N ALA A 332 -3.83 -22.56 -13.03
CA ALA A 332 -3.14 -23.75 -13.54
C ALA A 332 -3.50 -24.03 -15.01
N TYR A 333 -4.79 -23.95 -15.33
CA TYR A 333 -5.29 -24.19 -16.68
C TYR A 333 -4.84 -23.08 -17.65
N LEU A 334 -4.92 -21.82 -17.23
CA LEU A 334 -4.52 -20.68 -18.05
C LEU A 334 -3.01 -20.64 -18.31
N ALA A 335 -2.19 -20.98 -17.31
CA ALA A 335 -0.74 -21.05 -17.47
C ALA A 335 -0.31 -22.15 -18.46
N ASP A 336 -0.99 -23.31 -18.44
CA ASP A 336 -0.73 -24.39 -19.40
C ASP A 336 -1.17 -23.99 -20.81
N LYS A 337 -2.34 -23.34 -20.94
CA LYS A 337 -2.81 -22.78 -22.22
C LYS A 337 -1.89 -21.71 -22.76
N ALA A 338 -1.38 -20.82 -21.92
CA ALA A 338 -0.40 -19.82 -22.31
C ALA A 338 0.90 -20.46 -22.79
N ALA A 339 1.36 -21.54 -22.14
CA ALA A 339 2.54 -22.29 -22.59
C ALA A 339 2.30 -22.99 -23.95
N GLU A 340 1.11 -23.54 -24.19
CA GLU A 340 0.72 -24.12 -25.49
C GLU A 340 0.68 -23.06 -26.59
N TRP A 341 0.04 -21.91 -26.34
CA TRP A 341 -0.04 -20.81 -27.31
C TRP A 341 1.32 -20.18 -27.57
N ALA A 342 2.15 -20.11 -26.53
CA ALA A 342 3.50 -19.60 -26.64
C ALA A 342 4.39 -20.48 -27.52
N ASP A 343 4.04 -21.73 -27.84
CA ASP A 343 4.74 -22.57 -28.83
C ASP A 343 4.06 -22.57 -30.21
N MET A 344 2.86 -22.01 -30.32
CA MET A 344 2.03 -22.07 -31.54
C MET A 344 2.30 -20.90 -32.50
N PRO A 345 2.42 -21.16 -33.82
CA PRO A 345 2.43 -20.10 -34.82
C PRO A 345 1.12 -19.30 -34.86
N LEU A 346 1.20 -17.98 -35.04
CA LEU A 346 0.05 -17.07 -34.99
C LEU A 346 -1.15 -17.50 -35.86
N HIS A 347 -0.91 -18.03 -37.06
CA HIS A 347 -1.97 -18.46 -37.97
C HIS A 347 -2.74 -19.71 -37.48
N GLN A 348 -2.09 -20.58 -36.70
CA GLN A 348 -2.73 -21.73 -36.07
C GLN A 348 -3.52 -21.29 -34.82
N TRP A 349 -2.96 -20.35 -34.04
CA TRP A 349 -3.65 -19.80 -32.88
C TRP A 349 -4.94 -19.08 -33.29
N LEU A 350 -4.87 -18.22 -34.31
CA LEU A 350 -6.05 -17.50 -34.85
C LEU A 350 -7.16 -18.47 -35.28
N ALA A 351 -6.81 -19.61 -35.89
CA ALA A 351 -7.74 -20.68 -36.26
C ALA A 351 -8.48 -21.32 -35.08
N THR A 352 -7.86 -21.32 -33.89
CA THR A 352 -8.46 -21.89 -32.67
C THR A 352 -9.32 -20.90 -31.87
N VAL A 353 -9.07 -19.59 -32.01
CA VAL A 353 -9.72 -18.54 -31.21
C VAL A 353 -10.86 -17.84 -31.94
N VAL A 354 -10.73 -17.65 -33.27
CA VAL A 354 -11.73 -16.97 -34.08
C VAL A 354 -12.74 -18.00 -34.61
N LYS A 355 -13.99 -17.91 -34.14
CA LYS A 355 -15.08 -18.85 -34.49
C LYS A 355 -15.78 -18.52 -35.81
N ASP A 356 -15.54 -17.34 -36.37
CA ASP A 356 -16.18 -16.86 -37.61
C ASP A 356 -15.21 -16.98 -38.80
N ASP A 357 -15.54 -17.85 -39.75
CA ASP A 357 -14.70 -18.16 -40.91
C ASP A 357 -14.47 -16.96 -41.84
N GLY A 358 -15.44 -16.03 -41.89
CA GLY A 358 -15.36 -14.79 -42.67
C GLY A 358 -14.27 -13.86 -42.16
N SER A 359 -14.33 -13.52 -40.87
CA SER A 359 -13.33 -12.67 -40.19
C SER A 359 -11.93 -13.28 -40.24
N LEU A 360 -11.84 -14.61 -40.14
CA LEU A 360 -10.59 -15.35 -40.17
C LEU A 360 -9.93 -15.31 -41.55
N SER A 361 -10.72 -15.44 -42.62
CA SER A 361 -10.22 -15.33 -44.00
C SER A 361 -9.64 -13.95 -44.33
N HIS A 362 -10.31 -12.88 -43.88
CA HIS A 362 -9.84 -11.50 -44.09
C HIS A 362 -8.51 -11.22 -43.36
N ILE A 363 -8.37 -11.72 -42.14
CA ILE A 363 -7.13 -11.59 -41.35
C ILE A 363 -5.98 -12.39 -41.99
N ARG A 364 -6.25 -13.59 -42.53
CA ARG A 364 -5.24 -14.39 -43.26
C ARG A 364 -4.74 -13.69 -44.53
N GLU A 365 -5.63 -13.03 -45.27
CA GLU A 365 -5.29 -12.24 -46.45
C GLU A 365 -4.39 -11.05 -46.11
N MET A 366 -4.71 -10.30 -45.04
CA MET A 366 -3.88 -9.19 -44.56
C MET A 366 -2.50 -9.63 -44.07
N LEU A 367 -2.39 -10.82 -43.47
CA LEU A 367 -1.13 -11.38 -42.99
C LEU A 367 -0.33 -12.11 -44.11
N GLY A 368 -0.85 -12.16 -45.34
CA GLY A 368 -0.17 -12.79 -46.47
C GLY A 368 -0.04 -14.32 -46.39
N VAL A 369 -0.83 -14.97 -45.53
CA VAL A 369 -0.79 -16.42 -45.32
C VAL A 369 -1.75 -17.09 -46.29
N LYS A 370 -1.23 -17.80 -47.30
CA LYS A 370 -2.06 -18.54 -48.26
C LYS A 370 -2.77 -19.70 -47.54
N PRO A 371 -4.04 -20.00 -47.87
CA PRO A 371 -4.69 -21.19 -47.36
C PRO A 371 -3.92 -22.43 -47.81
N GLU A 372 -3.63 -23.35 -46.89
CA GLU A 372 -3.06 -24.65 -47.27
C GLU A 372 -4.06 -25.37 -48.18
N ALA A 373 -3.61 -25.75 -49.37
CA ALA A 373 -4.42 -26.55 -50.27
C ALA A 373 -4.56 -27.95 -49.65
N ASN A 374 -5.78 -28.29 -49.24
CA ASN A 374 -6.12 -29.65 -48.85
C ASN A 374 -5.76 -30.61 -49.99
N ASN A 375 -4.87 -31.56 -49.72
CA ASN A 375 -4.66 -32.75 -50.53
C ASN A 375 -4.70 -33.98 -49.63
#